data_AF-A0A832HX76-F1
#
_entry.id   AF-A0A832HX76-F1
#
_cell.length_a   1.000
_cell.length_b   1.000
_cell.length_c   1.000
_cell.angle_alpha   90.00
_cell.angle_beta   90.00
_cell.angle_gamma   90.00
#
_symmetry.space_group_name_H-M   'P 1'
#
loop_
_entity.id
_entity.type
_entity.pdbx_description
1 polymer ?
#
loop_
_entity_poly.entity_id
_entity_poly.type
_entity_poly.pdbx_seq_one_letter_code
_entity_poly.pdbx_strand_id
1 'polypeptide(L)'
;MKTNRLYSWLILAGMLSAGACFAAPNASITVDAQNPTHKVSPMLWGIFFEDINLSADGGIYAELVRNRSFEDSDKPEHWSTIGSGSAKVEISVDNSLPISPKNPRSLKVTIQDTGTARAGVANNGYWGMALKKGDSYDLSLWARGSDGFTGPLTVTLESTDSIVYAKETINRLTPEWKRYQLKFTSTATDPRARLVISTTKTGTFWLDMVSLFPKKTWKNRPNGLRPDLFEMLLALKPSFVRFPGGCWVEGNTMKEAYRWKETIGDISERRTQYNIWHYYATHGLGFHEYLLMCEDLGAEPLFVINCGMSHRENVPLDKMDEYVQDALDAIEYCNGPVTSKWGALRAAAGHPAPFNLKYMEI
;
A
#
# COMPACT_ATOMS: atom_id res chain seq x y z
N MET A 1 96.57 -10.32 24.23
CA MET A 1 96.86 -10.67 22.82
C MET A 1 95.57 -11.19 22.19
N LYS A 2 95.18 -10.62 21.04
CA LYS A 2 94.44 -11.20 19.89
C LYS A 2 93.67 -12.51 20.19
N THR A 3 92.37 -12.70 19.95
CA THR A 3 91.40 -12.27 18.91
C THR A 3 90.10 -13.03 19.28
N ASN A 4 88.89 -12.48 19.17
CA ASN A 4 88.02 -12.80 18.03
C ASN A 4 86.73 -11.97 18.11
N ARG A 5 86.60 -11.05 17.15
CA ARG A 5 85.36 -10.40 16.75
C ARG A 5 84.54 -11.43 15.95
N LEU A 6 83.49 -12.01 16.53
CA LEU A 6 82.50 -12.81 15.78
C LEU A 6 81.21 -13.04 16.60
N TYR A 7 80.65 -11.98 17.20
CA TYR A 7 79.37 -12.07 17.93
C TYR A 7 78.36 -10.99 17.54
N SER A 8 78.43 -10.49 16.31
CA SER A 8 77.53 -9.41 15.84
C SER A 8 76.66 -9.79 14.63
N TRP A 9 76.59 -11.07 14.27
CA TRP A 9 75.77 -11.56 13.14
C TRP A 9 74.73 -12.61 13.54
N LEU A 10 74.45 -12.78 14.84
CA LEU A 10 73.51 -13.78 15.36
C LEU A 10 72.17 -13.21 15.83
N ILE A 11 71.85 -11.95 15.52
CA ILE A 11 70.53 -11.33 15.84
C ILE A 11 69.63 -11.19 14.60
N LEU A 12 70.08 -11.60 13.42
CA LEU A 12 69.27 -11.49 12.20
C LEU A 12 69.00 -12.83 11.49
N ALA A 13 68.92 -13.93 12.24
CA ALA A 13 68.55 -15.24 11.70
C ALA A 13 67.37 -15.90 12.43
N GLY A 14 66.76 -15.21 13.41
CA GLY A 14 65.72 -15.77 14.28
C GLY A 14 64.29 -15.27 14.05
N MET A 15 64.04 -14.36 13.10
CA MET A 15 62.72 -13.78 12.83
C MET A 15 62.35 -13.82 11.35
N LEU A 16 62.57 -14.96 10.72
CA LEU A 16 61.93 -15.32 9.46
C LEU A 16 61.28 -16.70 9.62
N SER A 17 60.46 -16.87 10.65
CA SER A 17 59.32 -17.77 10.53
C SER A 17 58.43 -17.17 9.45
N ALA A 18 58.74 -17.55 8.22
CA ALA A 18 57.91 -17.32 7.06
C ALA A 18 56.49 -17.72 7.46
N GLY A 19 55.60 -16.75 7.52
CA GLY A 19 54.20 -17.00 7.26
C GLY A 19 54.18 -17.61 5.87
N ALA A 20 54.17 -18.95 5.81
CA ALA A 20 53.83 -19.65 4.60
C ALA A 20 52.39 -19.26 4.31
N CYS A 21 52.24 -18.20 3.51
CA CYS A 21 51.02 -17.96 2.77
C CYS A 21 50.84 -19.23 1.94
N PHE A 22 50.04 -20.17 2.43
CA PHE A 22 49.52 -21.24 1.60
C PHE A 22 48.73 -20.53 0.51
N ALA A 23 49.34 -20.37 -0.67
CA ALA A 23 48.63 -19.93 -1.85
C ALA A 23 47.52 -20.96 -2.07
N ALA A 24 46.27 -20.53 -1.94
CA ALA A 24 45.13 -21.40 -2.23
C ALA A 24 45.33 -21.97 -3.65
N PRO A 25 45.10 -23.28 -3.85
CA PRO A 25 45.29 -23.89 -5.16
C PRO A 25 44.45 -23.15 -6.21
N ASN A 26 45.01 -22.96 -7.40
CA ASN A 26 44.32 -22.31 -8.51
C ASN A 26 43.05 -23.11 -8.86
N ALA A 27 41.88 -22.54 -8.57
CA ALA A 27 40.61 -23.09 -9.00
C ALA A 27 40.39 -22.75 -10.48
N SER A 28 39.96 -23.74 -11.29
CA SER A 28 39.55 -23.54 -12.68
C SER A 28 38.10 -23.92 -12.89
N ILE A 29 37.34 -23.09 -13.60
CA ILE A 29 35.98 -23.39 -14.05
C ILE A 29 36.03 -23.64 -15.56
N THR A 30 35.52 -24.80 -16.01
CA THR A 30 35.36 -25.13 -17.43
C THR A 30 33.88 -25.11 -17.79
N VAL A 31 33.52 -24.41 -18.86
CA VAL A 31 32.13 -24.30 -19.34
C VAL A 31 32.00 -25.03 -20.68
N ASP A 32 31.15 -26.05 -20.74
CA ASP A 32 30.79 -26.72 -21.99
C ASP A 32 29.59 -26.02 -22.64
N ALA A 33 29.86 -25.16 -23.62
CA ALA A 33 28.83 -24.47 -24.40
C ALA A 33 28.35 -25.27 -25.62
N GLN A 34 28.95 -26.43 -25.93
CA GLN A 34 28.62 -27.24 -27.10
C GLN A 34 27.51 -28.26 -26.80
N ASN A 35 27.40 -28.70 -25.54
CA ASN A 35 26.45 -29.73 -25.11
C ASN A 35 25.48 -29.20 -24.02
N PRO A 36 24.51 -28.33 -24.35
CA PRO A 36 23.51 -27.88 -23.37
C PRO A 36 22.67 -29.07 -22.90
N THR A 37 22.56 -29.26 -21.59
CA THR A 37 21.92 -30.47 -21.01
C THR A 37 20.41 -30.39 -20.92
N HIS A 38 19.85 -29.19 -20.79
CA HIS A 38 18.41 -28.95 -20.73
C HIS A 38 18.06 -27.50 -21.09
N LYS A 39 16.80 -27.26 -21.43
CA LYS A 39 16.28 -25.89 -21.61
C LYS A 39 16.04 -25.27 -20.24
N VAL A 40 16.50 -24.03 -20.07
CA VAL A 40 16.15 -23.22 -18.90
C VAL A 40 14.67 -22.86 -18.99
N SER A 41 13.92 -23.08 -17.91
CA SER A 41 12.50 -22.74 -17.87
C SER A 41 12.30 -21.24 -18.12
N PRO A 42 11.35 -20.84 -18.99
CA PRO A 42 10.99 -19.43 -19.12
C PRO A 42 10.38 -18.87 -17.82
N MET A 43 9.91 -19.74 -16.92
CA MET A 43 9.33 -19.40 -15.62
C MET A 43 10.37 -19.39 -14.48
N LEU A 44 11.67 -19.42 -14.79
CA LEU A 44 12.71 -19.51 -13.76
C LEU A 44 12.76 -18.29 -12.83
N TRP A 45 12.51 -17.09 -13.37
CA TRP A 45 12.65 -15.84 -12.65
C TRP A 45 11.30 -15.13 -12.53
N GLY A 46 10.94 -14.76 -11.32
CA GLY A 46 9.73 -14.01 -11.03
C GLY A 46 9.91 -13.14 -9.80
N ILE A 47 8.85 -12.43 -9.43
CA ILE A 47 8.81 -11.64 -8.22
C ILE A 47 7.83 -12.23 -7.21
N PHE A 48 8.17 -12.05 -5.94
CA PHE A 48 7.29 -12.34 -4.82
C PHE A 48 6.79 -11.02 -4.26
N PHE A 49 5.47 -10.91 -4.07
CA PHE A 49 4.84 -9.72 -3.52
C PHE A 49 3.92 -10.10 -2.37
N GLU A 50 4.19 -9.52 -1.20
CA GLU A 50 3.27 -9.45 -0.08
C GLU A 50 3.24 -8.04 0.50
N ASP A 51 2.14 -7.67 1.16
CA ASP A 51 2.04 -6.38 1.84
C ASP A 51 2.83 -6.41 3.15
N ILE A 52 4.14 -6.21 3.03
CA ILE A 52 5.12 -6.08 4.11
C ILE A 52 5.89 -4.77 3.93
N ASN A 53 6.29 -4.12 5.03
CA ASN A 53 7.02 -2.85 5.01
C ASN A 53 6.28 -1.71 4.26
N LEU A 54 4.94 -1.75 4.25
CA LEU A 54 4.10 -0.81 3.48
C LEU A 54 4.42 -0.89 1.98
N SER A 55 4.61 -2.11 1.45
CA SER A 55 4.90 -2.34 0.02
C SER A 55 3.67 -2.13 -0.87
N ALA A 56 2.44 -2.37 -0.36
CA ALA A 56 1.21 -2.03 -1.04
C ALA A 56 0.76 -0.61 -0.65
N ASP A 57 0.05 -0.47 0.47
CA ASP A 57 -0.37 0.82 1.03
C ASP A 57 0.85 1.64 1.46
N GLY A 58 1.04 2.81 0.84
CA GLY A 58 2.25 3.63 1.01
C GLY A 58 3.42 3.24 0.10
N GLY A 59 3.34 2.07 -0.52
CA GLY A 59 4.28 1.55 -1.50
C GLY A 59 3.72 1.70 -2.90
N ILE A 60 3.58 0.59 -3.63
CA ILE A 60 3.19 0.59 -5.06
C ILE A 60 1.76 1.07 -5.31
N TYR A 61 0.85 0.95 -4.34
CA TYR A 61 -0.50 1.51 -4.45
C TYR A 61 -0.45 3.03 -4.32
N ALA A 62 -1.08 3.76 -5.26
CA ALA A 62 -0.85 5.21 -5.41
C ALA A 62 -1.65 6.11 -4.45
N GLU A 63 -2.39 5.55 -3.50
CA GLU A 63 -3.08 6.32 -2.46
C GLU A 63 -2.07 7.11 -1.62
N LEU A 64 -2.31 8.42 -1.48
CA LEU A 64 -1.44 9.28 -0.66
C LEU A 64 -1.94 9.42 0.77
N VAL A 65 -3.24 9.23 1.04
CA VAL A 65 -3.82 9.36 2.37
C VAL A 65 -3.62 8.08 3.17
N ARG A 66 -3.00 8.22 4.35
CA ARG A 66 -2.87 7.12 5.31
C ARG A 66 -4.06 7.10 6.26
N ASN A 67 -4.54 5.91 6.64
CA ASN A 67 -5.72 5.74 7.49
C ASN A 67 -6.94 6.48 6.91
N ARG A 68 -7.27 6.21 5.64
CA ARG A 68 -8.30 6.93 4.87
C ARG A 68 -9.74 6.71 5.34
N SER A 69 -9.99 5.56 5.97
CA SER A 69 -11.29 5.12 6.50
C SER A 69 -11.34 5.11 8.03
N PHE A 70 -10.29 5.59 8.71
CA PHE A 70 -10.24 5.70 10.17
C PHE A 70 -10.31 4.35 10.92
N GLU A 71 -9.97 3.25 10.26
CA GLU A 71 -10.04 1.89 10.81
C GLU A 71 -8.80 1.46 11.62
N ASP A 72 -7.71 2.23 11.58
CA ASP A 72 -6.44 1.83 12.21
C ASP A 72 -6.51 1.70 13.74
N SER A 73 -7.33 2.48 14.45
CA SER A 73 -7.52 2.35 15.90
C SER A 73 -8.74 3.14 16.40
N ASP A 74 -8.98 3.15 17.71
CA ASP A 74 -9.98 4.02 18.35
C ASP A 74 -9.54 5.49 18.46
N LYS A 75 -8.32 5.80 18.00
CA LYS A 75 -7.78 7.15 17.86
C LYS A 75 -7.60 7.48 16.38
N PRO A 76 -7.65 8.76 15.99
CA PRO A 76 -7.47 9.19 14.61
C PRO A 76 -5.98 9.15 14.21
N GLU A 77 -5.40 7.95 14.19
CA GLU A 77 -3.99 7.73 13.84
C GLU A 77 -3.67 8.33 12.47
N HIS A 78 -2.49 8.93 12.33
CA HIS A 78 -2.02 9.64 11.12
C HIS A 78 -2.79 10.91 10.74
N TRP A 79 -3.78 11.31 11.53
CA TRP A 79 -4.48 12.58 11.42
C TRP A 79 -4.15 13.47 12.61
N SER A 80 -3.74 14.71 12.34
CA SER A 80 -3.40 15.69 13.36
C SER A 80 -4.29 16.92 13.26
N THR A 81 -4.52 17.59 14.38
CA THR A 81 -5.18 18.89 14.38
C THR A 81 -4.27 19.97 13.79
N ILE A 82 -4.87 20.96 13.15
CA ILE A 82 -4.22 22.22 12.79
C ILE A 82 -5.06 23.38 13.30
N GLY A 83 -4.40 24.45 13.72
CA GLY A 83 -5.06 25.62 14.28
C GLY A 83 -4.14 26.82 14.33
N SER A 84 -4.73 28.00 14.33
CA SER A 84 -4.05 29.27 14.55
C SER A 84 -4.88 30.13 15.49
N GLY A 85 -4.24 31.07 16.19
CA GLY A 85 -4.95 31.98 17.10
C GLY A 85 -5.68 31.25 18.24
N SER A 86 -6.94 31.64 18.47
CA SER A 86 -7.78 31.10 19.56
C SER A 86 -8.49 29.78 19.22
N ALA A 87 -8.34 29.26 18.00
CA ALA A 87 -9.08 28.09 17.55
C ALA A 87 -8.69 26.83 18.32
N LYS A 88 -9.70 26.17 18.90
CA LYS A 88 -9.57 24.87 19.54
C LYS A 88 -10.15 23.80 18.62
N VAL A 89 -9.36 22.78 18.32
CA VAL A 89 -9.77 21.66 17.47
C VAL A 89 -9.67 20.38 18.27
N GLU A 90 -10.77 19.64 18.31
CA GLU A 90 -10.86 18.32 18.91
C GLU A 90 -11.20 17.30 17.81
N ILE A 91 -10.51 16.17 17.82
CA ILE A 91 -10.75 15.06 16.90
C ILE A 91 -10.93 13.74 17.64
N SER A 92 -11.83 12.91 17.14
CA SER A 92 -12.07 11.56 17.65
C SER A 92 -12.54 10.64 16.53
N VAL A 93 -12.35 9.34 16.73
CA VAL A 93 -13.01 8.32 15.91
C VAL A 93 -14.45 8.16 16.39
N ASP A 94 -15.38 8.07 15.45
CA ASP A 94 -16.82 7.91 15.70
C ASP A 94 -17.39 6.82 14.79
N ASN A 95 -18.20 5.93 15.37
CA ASN A 95 -18.84 4.80 14.67
C ASN A 95 -20.37 4.81 14.79
N SER A 96 -20.95 5.96 15.16
CA SER A 96 -22.40 6.08 15.42
C SER A 96 -23.24 6.09 14.14
N LEU A 97 -22.65 6.55 13.02
CA LEU A 97 -23.33 6.66 11.73
C LEU A 97 -22.33 6.38 10.60
N PRO A 98 -21.97 5.10 10.36
CA PRO A 98 -21.00 4.73 9.33
C PRO A 98 -21.55 4.86 7.91
N ILE A 99 -20.67 5.08 6.92
CA ILE A 99 -21.05 4.99 5.50
C ILE A 99 -21.15 3.54 5.01
N SER A 100 -20.43 2.62 5.65
CA SER A 100 -20.40 1.19 5.34
C SER A 100 -20.34 0.37 6.63
N PRO A 101 -21.05 -0.76 6.74
CA PRO A 101 -20.90 -1.67 7.87
C PRO A 101 -19.51 -2.36 7.91
N LYS A 102 -18.75 -2.35 6.80
CA LYS A 102 -17.43 -2.97 6.72
C LYS A 102 -16.28 -2.05 7.12
N ASN A 103 -16.51 -0.73 7.01
CA ASN A 103 -15.63 0.31 7.52
C ASN A 103 -16.49 1.21 8.42
N PRO A 104 -16.76 0.78 9.67
CA PRO A 104 -17.74 1.42 10.53
C PRO A 104 -17.26 2.72 11.19
N ARG A 105 -16.02 3.15 10.97
CA ARG A 105 -15.43 4.31 11.65
C ARG A 105 -15.38 5.53 10.74
N SER A 106 -15.45 6.70 11.35
CA SER A 106 -15.33 8.00 10.71
C SER A 106 -14.57 8.98 11.62
N LEU A 107 -14.01 10.04 11.05
CA LEU A 107 -13.36 11.10 11.82
C LEU A 107 -14.35 12.18 12.17
N LYS A 108 -14.62 12.37 13.46
CA LYS A 108 -15.33 13.53 13.99
C LYS A 108 -14.34 14.66 14.25
N VAL A 109 -14.66 15.85 13.75
CA VAL A 109 -13.90 17.08 13.97
C VAL A 109 -14.82 18.12 14.58
N THR A 110 -14.48 18.58 15.80
CA THR A 110 -15.18 19.66 16.49
C THR A 110 -14.27 20.87 16.57
N ILE A 111 -14.75 22.02 16.11
CA ILE A 111 -13.99 23.27 16.17
C ILE A 111 -14.73 24.27 17.04
N GLN A 112 -14.03 24.80 18.04
CA GLN A 112 -14.48 25.84 18.97
C GLN A 112 -13.63 27.10 18.83
N ASP A 113 -14.25 28.26 19.09
CA ASP A 113 -13.64 29.61 19.07
C ASP A 113 -12.81 29.95 17.82
N THR A 114 -13.48 30.11 16.67
CA THR A 114 -12.79 30.27 15.38
C THR A 114 -12.39 31.68 14.97
N GLY A 115 -12.72 32.76 15.68
CA GLY A 115 -12.14 34.13 15.55
C GLY A 115 -11.69 34.67 14.16
N THR A 116 -12.17 34.14 13.04
CA THR A 116 -11.60 34.14 11.66
C THR A 116 -10.34 33.29 11.39
N ALA A 117 -9.73 32.69 12.40
CA ALA A 117 -8.56 31.84 12.29
C ALA A 117 -8.84 30.50 11.58
N ARG A 118 -7.81 29.98 10.89
CA ARG A 118 -7.86 28.67 10.23
C ARG A 118 -7.75 27.55 11.25
N ALA A 119 -8.67 26.59 11.22
CA ALA A 119 -8.65 25.39 12.04
C ALA A 119 -9.17 24.15 11.28
N GLY A 120 -8.69 22.96 11.65
CA GLY A 120 -9.10 21.71 11.03
C GLY A 120 -8.12 20.58 11.27
N VAL A 121 -7.93 19.73 10.26
CA VAL A 121 -7.12 18.51 10.35
C VAL A 121 -6.16 18.38 9.18
N ALA A 122 -5.07 17.65 9.40
CA ALA A 122 -4.07 17.34 8.40
C ALA A 122 -3.75 15.84 8.38
N ASN A 123 -3.40 15.34 7.19
CA ASN A 123 -2.87 13.99 6.98
C ASN A 123 -1.53 14.10 6.24
N ASN A 124 -0.48 13.54 6.82
CA ASN A 124 0.89 13.59 6.26
C ASN A 124 1.18 12.45 5.28
N GLY A 125 0.21 11.56 5.02
CA GLY A 125 0.40 10.37 4.20
C GLY A 125 1.43 9.41 4.79
N TYR A 126 2.17 8.75 3.90
CA TYR A 126 3.21 7.79 4.24
C TYR A 126 4.58 8.49 4.32
N TRP A 127 4.83 9.15 5.47
CA TRP A 127 6.02 9.99 5.73
C TRP A 127 6.19 11.20 4.79
N GLY A 128 5.09 11.64 4.19
CA GLY A 128 5.03 12.72 3.21
C GLY A 128 4.12 12.36 2.04
N MET A 129 3.49 13.36 1.43
CA MET A 129 2.80 13.21 0.15
C MET A 129 3.68 13.79 -0.95
N ALA A 130 4.18 12.95 -1.85
CA ALA A 130 5.04 13.39 -2.93
C ALA A 130 4.23 14.10 -4.02
N LEU A 131 4.28 15.44 -4.00
CA LEU A 131 3.68 16.29 -5.02
C LEU A 131 4.70 16.68 -6.07
N LYS A 132 4.23 16.87 -7.30
CA LYS A 132 5.04 17.30 -8.43
C LYS A 132 4.39 18.52 -9.09
N LYS A 133 5.20 19.54 -9.36
CA LYS A 133 4.73 20.77 -10.01
C LYS A 133 4.08 20.45 -11.36
N GLY A 134 2.86 20.93 -11.56
CA GLY A 134 2.08 20.75 -12.78
C GLY A 134 1.28 19.45 -12.83
N ASP A 135 1.54 18.48 -11.95
CA ASP A 135 0.76 17.25 -11.90
C ASP A 135 -0.60 17.49 -11.22
N SER A 136 -1.61 16.75 -11.66
CA SER A 136 -2.96 16.80 -11.11
C SER A 136 -3.22 15.67 -10.11
N TYR A 137 -4.04 15.97 -9.11
CA TYR A 137 -4.43 15.04 -8.05
C TYR A 137 -5.94 15.09 -7.87
N ASP A 138 -6.58 13.92 -7.84
CA ASP A 138 -8.01 13.76 -7.63
C ASP A 138 -8.25 13.40 -6.16
N LEU A 139 -8.99 14.24 -5.45
CA LEU A 139 -9.45 13.96 -4.09
C LEU A 139 -10.90 13.50 -4.13
N SER A 140 -11.23 12.47 -3.36
CA SER A 140 -12.61 12.19 -2.97
C SER A 140 -12.73 11.94 -1.47
N LEU A 141 -13.88 12.30 -0.90
CA LEU A 141 -14.20 12.03 0.50
C LEU A 141 -15.70 12.01 0.71
N TRP A 142 -16.13 11.32 1.75
CA TRP A 142 -17.44 11.50 2.34
C TRP A 142 -17.36 12.54 3.44
N ALA A 143 -18.33 13.45 3.49
CA ALA A 143 -18.43 14.44 4.55
C ALA A 143 -19.88 14.74 4.92
N ARG A 144 -20.10 15.06 6.19
CA ARG A 144 -21.38 15.59 6.73
C ARG A 144 -21.13 16.60 7.85
N GLY A 145 -22.06 17.53 8.05
CA GLY A 145 -22.07 18.45 9.20
C GLY A 145 -23.15 18.08 10.22
N SER A 146 -23.04 18.53 11.47
CA SER A 146 -24.14 18.49 12.44
C SER A 146 -24.42 19.87 13.03
N ASP A 147 -25.52 19.97 13.79
CA ASP A 147 -25.82 21.13 14.63
C ASP A 147 -25.81 22.46 13.84
N GLY A 148 -26.29 22.42 12.60
CA GLY A 148 -26.35 23.58 11.70
C GLY A 148 -25.03 23.92 11.00
N PHE A 149 -23.93 23.19 11.24
CA PHE A 149 -22.69 23.38 10.52
C PHE A 149 -22.86 22.97 9.05
N THR A 150 -22.62 23.93 8.15
CA THR A 150 -22.74 23.71 6.70
C THR A 150 -21.45 24.02 5.95
N GLY A 151 -20.33 24.23 6.65
CA GLY A 151 -19.05 24.63 6.04
C GLY A 151 -18.90 26.15 5.88
N PRO A 152 -18.07 26.62 4.92
CA PRO A 152 -17.33 25.82 3.93
C PRO A 152 -16.16 25.04 4.55
N LEU A 153 -15.70 23.99 3.85
CA LEU A 153 -14.40 23.36 4.09
C LEU A 153 -13.42 23.78 2.98
N THR A 154 -12.31 24.39 3.36
CA THR A 154 -11.15 24.63 2.49
C THR A 154 -10.22 23.43 2.55
N VAL A 155 -9.92 22.86 1.39
CA VAL A 155 -8.97 21.75 1.25
C VAL A 155 -7.72 22.23 0.55
N THR A 156 -6.56 21.96 1.12
CA THR A 156 -5.26 22.36 0.56
C THR A 156 -4.28 21.22 0.52
N LEU A 157 -3.46 21.22 -0.52
CA LEU A 157 -2.19 20.51 -0.55
C LEU A 157 -1.11 21.53 -0.19
N GLU A 158 -0.39 21.32 0.90
CA GLU A 158 0.57 22.30 1.42
C GLU A 158 1.81 21.66 2.04
N SER A 159 2.88 22.43 2.19
CA SER A 159 4.05 22.03 2.98
C SER A 159 3.72 21.93 4.47
N THR A 160 4.65 21.33 5.23
CA THR A 160 4.62 21.33 6.69
C THR A 160 4.65 22.74 7.30
N ASP A 161 5.23 23.70 6.58
CA ASP A 161 5.32 25.12 6.97
C ASP A 161 4.15 25.95 6.41
N SER A 162 3.07 25.29 5.96
CA SER A 162 1.83 25.90 5.45
C SER A 162 1.94 26.76 4.19
N ILE A 163 3.00 26.57 3.39
CA ILE A 163 3.03 27.05 2.00
C ILE A 163 2.04 26.21 1.17
N VAL A 164 1.00 26.85 0.65
CA VAL A 164 -0.06 26.20 -0.12
C VAL A 164 0.37 25.99 -1.57
N TYR A 165 0.25 24.76 -2.05
CA TYR A 165 0.58 24.37 -3.42
C TYR A 165 -0.65 24.18 -4.31
N ALA A 166 -1.78 23.82 -3.73
CA ALA A 166 -3.08 23.76 -4.39
C ALA A 166 -4.20 23.95 -3.36
N LYS A 167 -5.32 24.51 -3.78
CA LYS A 167 -6.44 24.84 -2.90
C LYS A 167 -7.77 24.68 -3.63
N GLU A 168 -8.72 24.04 -2.97
CA GLU A 168 -10.11 23.91 -3.42
C GLU A 168 -11.06 24.08 -2.24
N THR A 169 -12.36 24.23 -2.52
CA THR A 169 -13.38 24.47 -1.47
C THR A 169 -14.60 23.55 -1.66
N ILE A 170 -15.01 22.90 -0.58
CA ILE A 170 -16.36 22.33 -0.45
C ILE A 170 -17.26 23.42 0.12
N ASN A 171 -18.09 24.00 -0.74
CA ASN A 171 -18.89 25.19 -0.39
C ASN A 171 -19.93 24.92 0.68
N ARG A 172 -20.53 23.72 0.69
CA ARG A 172 -21.62 23.38 1.58
C ARG A 172 -21.64 21.90 1.95
N LEU A 173 -21.80 21.61 3.23
CA LEU A 173 -22.11 20.28 3.76
C LEU A 173 -23.61 20.11 4.03
N THR A 174 -24.03 18.84 4.09
CA THR A 174 -25.36 18.39 4.46
C THR A 174 -25.32 17.63 5.80
N PRO A 175 -26.46 17.49 6.51
CA PRO A 175 -26.56 16.59 7.65
C PRO A 175 -26.32 15.12 7.29
N GLU A 176 -26.73 14.72 6.09
CA GLU A 176 -26.51 13.39 5.54
C GLU A 176 -25.11 13.26 4.93
N TRP A 177 -24.55 12.05 4.96
CA TRP A 177 -23.32 11.73 4.26
C TRP A 177 -23.46 12.01 2.76
N LYS A 178 -22.52 12.81 2.25
CA LYS A 178 -22.40 13.06 0.82
C LYS A 178 -20.96 12.90 0.37
N ARG A 179 -20.78 12.31 -0.80
CA ARG A 179 -19.48 12.21 -1.47
C ARG A 179 -19.15 13.52 -2.19
N TYR A 180 -17.94 14.01 -1.98
CA TYR A 180 -17.38 15.19 -2.63
C TYR A 180 -16.14 14.79 -3.43
N GLN A 181 -15.92 15.48 -4.55
CA GLN A 181 -14.76 15.26 -5.41
C GLN A 181 -14.15 16.62 -5.77
N LEU A 182 -12.83 16.74 -5.61
CA LEU A 182 -12.06 17.94 -5.91
C LEU A 182 -10.88 17.56 -6.79
N LYS A 183 -10.43 18.48 -7.64
CA LYS A 183 -9.28 18.28 -8.50
C LYS A 183 -8.26 19.36 -8.20
N PHE A 184 -7.03 18.96 -7.97
CA PHE A 184 -5.92 19.85 -7.69
C PHE A 184 -4.92 19.82 -8.85
N THR A 185 -4.23 20.93 -9.06
CA THR A 185 -2.97 20.96 -9.83
C THR A 185 -1.92 21.59 -8.95
N SER A 186 -0.85 20.86 -8.65
CA SER A 186 0.17 21.36 -7.72
C SER A 186 1.02 22.45 -8.38
N THR A 187 1.23 23.56 -7.68
CA THR A 187 2.13 24.64 -8.13
C THR A 187 3.60 24.38 -7.78
N ALA A 188 3.89 23.35 -6.98
CA ALA A 188 5.24 23.01 -6.53
C ALA A 188 5.52 21.49 -6.53
N THR A 189 6.81 21.15 -6.50
CA THR A 189 7.29 19.79 -6.22
C THR A 189 7.73 19.75 -4.77
N ASP A 190 7.13 18.86 -3.98
CA ASP A 190 7.45 18.70 -2.56
C ASP A 190 7.27 17.22 -2.16
N PRO A 191 8.33 16.52 -1.72
CA PRO A 191 8.22 15.13 -1.28
C PRO A 191 7.53 14.96 0.08
N ARG A 192 7.35 16.05 0.84
CA ARG A 192 6.84 16.04 2.22
C ARG A 192 5.59 16.91 2.39
N ALA A 193 4.84 17.13 1.31
CA ALA A 193 3.56 17.83 1.42
C ALA A 193 2.56 17.03 2.28
N ARG A 194 1.45 17.68 2.63
CA ARG A 194 0.35 17.09 3.38
C ARG A 194 -1.00 17.56 2.83
N LEU A 195 -2.03 16.76 3.06
CA LEU A 195 -3.42 17.12 2.84
C LEU A 195 -3.94 17.84 4.09
N VAL A 196 -4.61 18.97 3.91
CA VAL A 196 -5.26 19.70 5.00
C VAL A 196 -6.71 20.00 4.65
N ILE A 197 -7.62 19.72 5.57
CA ILE A 197 -9.05 20.04 5.50
C ILE A 197 -9.37 20.98 6.66
N SER A 198 -9.78 22.20 6.34
CA SER A 198 -9.91 23.28 7.32
C SER A 198 -11.10 24.17 7.08
N THR A 199 -11.48 24.94 8.09
CA THR A 199 -12.50 25.97 8.01
C THR A 199 -12.14 27.14 8.93
N THR A 200 -12.85 28.25 8.78
CA THR A 200 -12.82 29.40 9.70
C THR A 200 -14.13 29.54 10.46
N LYS A 201 -14.96 28.48 10.45
CA LYS A 201 -16.27 28.43 11.10
C LYS A 201 -16.25 27.45 12.25
N THR A 202 -16.91 27.83 13.34
CA THR A 202 -17.16 26.97 14.50
C THR A 202 -18.23 25.94 14.15
N GLY A 203 -18.07 24.70 14.64
CA GLY A 203 -19.05 23.63 14.49
C GLY A 203 -18.40 22.26 14.40
N THR A 204 -19.23 21.26 14.10
CA THR A 204 -18.83 19.86 14.04
C THR A 204 -19.10 19.28 12.66
N PHE A 205 -18.14 18.55 12.12
CA PHE A 205 -18.29 17.79 10.88
C PHE A 205 -17.58 16.44 10.98
N TRP A 206 -17.97 15.53 10.09
CA TRP A 206 -17.36 14.21 9.96
C TRP A 206 -16.77 14.03 8.58
N LEU A 207 -15.68 13.27 8.52
CA LEU A 207 -14.99 12.85 7.32
C LEU A 207 -14.90 11.33 7.29
N ASP A 208 -15.03 10.73 6.12
CA ASP A 208 -14.85 9.30 5.91
C ASP A 208 -14.33 9.04 4.49
N MET A 209 -13.63 7.91 4.30
CA MET A 209 -13.07 7.45 3.02
C MET A 209 -12.38 8.59 2.24
N VAL A 210 -11.46 9.29 2.91
CA VAL A 210 -10.70 10.41 2.35
C VAL A 210 -9.54 9.87 1.50
N SER A 211 -9.61 10.06 0.19
CA SER A 211 -8.65 9.52 -0.76
C SER A 211 -8.07 10.65 -1.62
N LEU A 212 -6.74 10.68 -1.75
CA LEU A 212 -6.03 11.60 -2.63
C LEU A 212 -5.13 10.78 -3.57
N PHE A 213 -5.51 10.73 -4.84
CA PHE A 213 -4.77 9.99 -5.85
C PHE A 213 -4.07 10.92 -6.84
N PRO A 214 -2.80 10.67 -7.20
CA PRO A 214 -2.22 11.25 -8.41
C PRO A 214 -3.07 10.82 -9.61
N LYS A 215 -3.40 11.76 -10.50
CA LYS A 215 -4.06 11.42 -11.77
C LYS A 215 -3.14 10.57 -12.67
N LYS A 216 -1.84 10.77 -12.53
CA LYS A 216 -0.80 10.00 -13.22
C LYS A 216 -0.45 8.73 -12.44
N THR A 217 -1.27 7.71 -12.60
CA THR A 217 -0.97 6.32 -12.20
C THR A 217 -0.41 5.54 -13.39
N TRP A 218 0.10 4.33 -13.14
CA TRP A 218 0.52 3.42 -14.21
C TRP A 218 -0.64 3.18 -15.19
N LYS A 219 -0.37 3.37 -16.48
CA LYS A 219 -1.37 3.39 -17.57
C LYS A 219 -2.59 4.30 -17.32
N ASN A 220 -2.49 5.29 -16.44
CA ASN A 220 -3.57 6.18 -16.00
C ASN A 220 -4.81 5.42 -15.46
N ARG A 221 -4.61 4.23 -14.87
CA ARG A 221 -5.70 3.44 -14.28
C ARG A 221 -6.26 4.15 -13.02
N PRO A 222 -7.58 4.29 -12.87
CA PRO A 222 -8.16 4.66 -11.58
C PRO A 222 -7.81 3.58 -10.55
N ASN A 223 -7.69 3.96 -9.27
CA ASN A 223 -7.24 3.03 -8.21
C ASN A 223 -5.88 2.36 -8.54
N GLY A 224 -5.03 3.06 -9.30
CA GLY A 224 -3.88 2.47 -9.95
C GLY A 224 -2.60 2.45 -9.11
N LEU A 225 -1.53 2.04 -9.77
CA LEU A 225 -0.20 1.87 -9.19
C LEU A 225 0.67 3.09 -9.45
N ARG A 226 1.67 3.29 -8.60
CA ARG A 226 2.71 4.30 -8.76
C ARG A 226 3.60 3.99 -9.97
N PRO A 227 3.74 4.91 -10.93
CA PRO A 227 4.54 4.65 -12.13
C PRO A 227 6.02 4.37 -11.84
N ASP A 228 6.63 5.10 -10.91
CA ASP A 228 8.06 4.98 -10.59
C ASP A 228 8.42 3.59 -10.05
N LEU A 229 7.62 3.06 -9.12
CA LEU A 229 7.81 1.71 -8.58
C LEU A 229 7.45 0.63 -9.61
N PHE A 230 6.39 0.84 -10.39
CA PHE A 230 6.01 -0.10 -11.44
C PHE A 230 7.10 -0.23 -12.51
N GLU A 231 7.71 0.88 -12.94
CA GLU A 231 8.81 0.88 -13.92
C GLU A 231 10.01 0.04 -13.41
N MET A 232 10.31 0.10 -12.11
CA MET A 232 11.35 -0.73 -11.50
C MET A 232 10.99 -2.22 -11.54
N LEU A 233 9.76 -2.60 -11.22
CA LEU A 233 9.30 -3.99 -11.33
C LEU A 233 9.32 -4.49 -12.78
N LEU A 234 8.90 -3.66 -13.73
CA LEU A 234 8.92 -3.98 -15.16
C LEU A 234 10.35 -4.21 -15.65
N ALA A 235 11.32 -3.44 -15.16
CA ALA A 235 12.72 -3.59 -15.52
C ALA A 235 13.33 -4.93 -15.08
N LEU A 236 12.78 -5.58 -14.06
CA LEU A 236 13.17 -6.93 -13.63
C LEU A 236 12.78 -8.01 -14.65
N LYS A 237 11.83 -7.70 -15.55
CA LYS A 237 11.25 -8.64 -16.54
C LYS A 237 10.80 -9.96 -15.89
N PRO A 238 9.95 -9.92 -14.86
CA PRO A 238 9.51 -11.13 -14.18
C PRO A 238 8.64 -11.98 -15.11
N SER A 239 8.86 -13.29 -15.11
CA SER A 239 7.99 -14.22 -15.84
C SER A 239 6.71 -14.55 -15.06
N PHE A 240 6.73 -14.37 -13.73
CA PHE A 240 5.58 -14.55 -12.87
C PHE A 240 5.60 -13.60 -11.68
N VAL A 241 4.42 -13.38 -11.09
CA VAL A 241 4.26 -12.69 -9.80
C VAL A 241 3.55 -13.63 -8.84
N ARG A 242 4.21 -14.00 -7.74
CA ARG A 242 3.59 -14.70 -6.61
C ARG A 242 2.92 -13.67 -5.69
N PHE A 243 1.60 -13.71 -5.54
CA PHE A 243 0.82 -12.74 -4.75
C PHE A 243 -0.46 -13.38 -4.15
N PRO A 244 -1.13 -12.74 -3.16
CA PRO A 244 -0.65 -11.64 -2.33
C PRO A 244 0.34 -12.15 -1.26
N GLY A 245 0.68 -13.44 -1.31
CA GLY A 245 1.97 -13.97 -0.90
C GLY A 245 2.28 -14.03 0.59
N GLY A 246 3.04 -15.06 0.96
CA GLY A 246 3.71 -15.17 2.25
C GLY A 246 2.77 -15.22 3.45
N CYS A 247 3.29 -14.76 4.58
CA CYS A 247 2.58 -14.75 5.84
C CYS A 247 1.31 -13.89 5.81
N TRP A 248 1.21 -12.95 4.86
CA TRP A 248 0.02 -12.15 4.67
C TRP A 248 -1.23 -12.97 4.33
N VAL A 249 -1.08 -14.05 3.55
CA VAL A 249 -2.20 -14.92 3.18
C VAL A 249 -2.76 -15.67 4.40
N GLU A 250 -1.85 -16.13 5.26
CA GLU A 250 -2.15 -16.93 6.46
C GLU A 250 -2.78 -16.07 7.56
N GLY A 251 -2.23 -14.88 7.78
CA GLY A 251 -2.56 -14.08 8.96
C GLY A 251 -2.06 -14.71 10.26
N ASN A 252 -2.15 -13.95 11.35
CA ASN A 252 -1.78 -14.46 12.68
C ASN A 252 -2.90 -15.35 13.28
N THR A 253 -4.14 -15.12 12.89
CA THR A 253 -5.34 -15.93 13.15
C THR A 253 -6.18 -16.02 11.87
N MET A 254 -7.11 -16.97 11.76
CA MET A 254 -8.04 -17.09 10.62
C MET A 254 -8.95 -15.88 10.46
N LYS A 255 -9.23 -15.16 11.55
CA LYS A 255 -9.90 -13.86 11.50
C LYS A 255 -9.08 -12.85 10.71
N GLU A 256 -7.76 -12.91 10.80
CA GLU A 256 -6.79 -12.01 10.17
C GLU A 256 -6.16 -12.62 8.90
N ALA A 257 -6.70 -13.72 8.38
CA ALA A 257 -6.31 -14.28 7.09
C ALA A 257 -6.79 -13.39 5.93
N TYR A 258 -6.05 -13.39 4.83
CA TYR A 258 -6.44 -12.67 3.62
C TYR A 258 -7.68 -13.32 2.96
N ARG A 259 -8.69 -12.50 2.63
CA ARG A 259 -9.93 -12.94 1.97
C ARG A 259 -10.13 -12.18 0.66
N TRP A 260 -9.74 -12.78 -0.46
CA TRP A 260 -9.68 -12.09 -1.76
C TRP A 260 -11.02 -11.45 -2.18
N LYS A 261 -12.15 -12.10 -1.84
CA LYS A 261 -13.51 -11.61 -2.12
C LYS A 261 -13.82 -10.28 -1.43
N GLU A 262 -13.16 -10.00 -0.30
CA GLU A 262 -13.30 -8.75 0.47
C GLU A 262 -12.40 -7.62 -0.07
N THR A 263 -11.63 -7.89 -1.12
CA THR A 263 -10.66 -6.96 -1.72
C THR A 263 -11.04 -6.49 -3.13
N ILE A 264 -12.20 -6.91 -3.64
CA ILE A 264 -12.72 -6.49 -4.95
C ILE A 264 -13.96 -5.60 -4.79
N GLY A 265 -14.34 -4.90 -5.86
CA GLY A 265 -15.50 -4.02 -5.87
C GLY A 265 -15.19 -2.62 -5.31
N ASP A 266 -16.23 -1.94 -4.83
CA ASP A 266 -16.12 -0.58 -4.30
C ASP A 266 -15.18 -0.56 -3.09
N ILE A 267 -14.22 0.36 -3.12
CA ILE A 267 -13.18 0.51 -2.11
C ILE A 267 -13.78 0.83 -0.74
N SER A 268 -14.87 1.62 -0.67
CA SER A 268 -15.54 1.89 0.61
C SER A 268 -16.17 0.65 1.24
N GLU A 269 -16.35 -0.42 0.47
CA GLU A 269 -16.88 -1.72 0.88
C GLU A 269 -15.80 -2.81 0.97
N ARG A 270 -14.53 -2.45 0.82
CA ARG A 270 -13.41 -3.36 1.08
C ARG A 270 -13.06 -3.32 2.55
N ARG A 271 -12.85 -4.48 3.15
CA ARG A 271 -12.55 -4.59 4.59
C ARG A 271 -11.16 -4.02 4.86
N THR A 272 -11.03 -3.06 5.76
CA THR A 272 -9.71 -2.68 6.30
C THR A 272 -9.28 -3.72 7.36
N GLN A 273 -8.03 -4.17 7.32
CA GLN A 273 -7.60 -5.33 8.12
C GLN A 273 -6.20 -5.14 8.72
N TYR A 274 -6.08 -5.38 10.02
CA TYR A 274 -4.77 -5.49 10.67
C TYR A 274 -4.04 -6.73 10.13
N ASN A 275 -2.81 -6.52 9.65
CA ASN A 275 -2.00 -7.55 9.04
C ASN A 275 -0.94 -8.09 10.00
N ILE A 276 -0.34 -9.21 9.60
CA ILE A 276 0.70 -9.89 10.39
C ILE A 276 2.00 -9.06 10.51
N TRP A 277 2.17 -8.06 9.67
CA TRP A 277 3.32 -7.14 9.66
C TRP A 277 3.07 -5.87 10.48
N HIS A 278 2.06 -5.89 11.33
CA HIS A 278 1.76 -4.89 12.35
C HIS A 278 1.26 -3.54 11.84
N TYR A 279 0.55 -3.52 10.71
CA TYR A 279 -0.19 -2.35 10.24
C TYR A 279 -1.52 -2.74 9.60
N TYR A 280 -2.37 -1.76 9.32
CA TYR A 280 -3.64 -2.00 8.65
C TYR A 280 -3.49 -1.90 7.13
N ALA A 281 -3.97 -2.92 6.42
CA ALA A 281 -4.10 -2.95 4.97
C ALA A 281 -5.50 -2.48 4.57
N THR A 282 -5.58 -1.54 3.63
CA THR A 282 -6.84 -0.98 3.12
C THR A 282 -7.46 -1.85 2.04
N HIS A 283 -6.69 -2.79 1.49
CA HIS A 283 -7.03 -3.58 0.30
C HIS A 283 -7.39 -2.72 -0.92
N GLY A 284 -6.87 -1.50 -0.99
CA GLY A 284 -6.94 -0.67 -2.19
C GLY A 284 -6.23 -1.32 -3.38
N LEU A 285 -5.07 -1.93 -3.14
CA LEU A 285 -4.47 -2.94 -4.00
C LEU A 285 -5.08 -4.31 -3.64
N GLY A 286 -6.18 -4.65 -4.30
CA GLY A 286 -6.90 -5.90 -4.11
C GLY A 286 -6.61 -6.93 -5.19
N PHE A 287 -7.35 -8.05 -5.13
CA PHE A 287 -7.16 -9.19 -6.05
C PHE A 287 -7.23 -8.77 -7.53
N HIS A 288 -8.17 -7.90 -7.89
CA HIS A 288 -8.29 -7.39 -9.26
C HIS A 288 -7.08 -6.55 -9.67
N GLU A 289 -6.62 -5.64 -8.80
CA GLU A 289 -5.49 -4.78 -9.09
C GLU A 289 -4.17 -5.57 -9.19
N TYR A 290 -3.99 -6.65 -8.41
CA TYR A 290 -2.85 -7.57 -8.59
C TYR A 290 -2.87 -8.30 -9.94
N LEU A 291 -4.04 -8.76 -10.40
CA LEU A 291 -4.16 -9.42 -11.70
C LEU A 291 -3.84 -8.44 -12.85
N LEU A 292 -4.33 -7.20 -12.76
CA LEU A 292 -3.96 -6.13 -13.68
C LEU A 292 -2.46 -5.83 -13.66
N MET A 293 -1.84 -5.85 -12.47
CA MET A 293 -0.39 -5.68 -12.33
C MET A 293 0.37 -6.79 -13.08
N CYS A 294 -0.05 -8.05 -12.93
CA CYS A 294 0.56 -9.17 -13.64
C CYS A 294 0.45 -9.02 -15.16
N GLU A 295 -0.75 -8.69 -15.66
CA GLU A 295 -0.99 -8.44 -17.09
C GLU A 295 -0.11 -7.29 -17.62
N ASP A 296 -0.02 -6.19 -16.86
CA ASP A 296 0.77 -5.03 -17.26
C ASP A 296 2.29 -5.29 -17.22
N LEU A 297 2.75 -6.20 -16.37
CA LEU A 297 4.15 -6.67 -16.32
C LEU A 297 4.47 -7.69 -17.43
N GLY A 298 3.45 -8.26 -18.07
CA GLY A 298 3.62 -9.42 -18.97
C GLY A 298 4.02 -10.69 -18.22
N ALA A 299 3.64 -10.79 -16.95
CA ALA A 299 4.00 -11.89 -16.05
C ALA A 299 2.77 -12.76 -15.75
N GLU A 300 2.98 -14.07 -15.62
CA GLU A 300 1.91 -14.99 -15.22
C GLU A 300 1.53 -14.76 -13.74
N PRO A 301 0.23 -14.67 -13.41
CA PRO A 301 -0.20 -14.63 -12.02
C PRO A 301 0.00 -16.00 -11.35
N LEU A 302 0.74 -16.04 -10.24
CA LEU A 302 0.81 -17.16 -9.30
C LEU A 302 0.05 -16.74 -8.03
N PHE A 303 -1.23 -17.07 -7.97
CA PHE A 303 -2.08 -16.67 -6.85
C PHE A 303 -1.94 -17.64 -5.68
N VAL A 304 -1.66 -17.11 -4.49
CA VAL A 304 -1.58 -17.86 -3.24
C VAL A 304 -2.92 -17.73 -2.51
N ILE A 305 -3.63 -18.84 -2.34
CA ILE A 305 -4.91 -18.88 -1.61
C ILE A 305 -4.68 -19.34 -0.17
N ASN A 306 -5.48 -18.87 0.77
CA ASN A 306 -5.44 -19.43 2.11
C ASN A 306 -6.02 -20.86 2.09
N CYS A 307 -5.24 -21.84 2.56
CA CYS A 307 -5.60 -23.25 2.56
C CYS A 307 -6.21 -23.76 3.87
N GLY A 308 -6.83 -22.87 4.66
CA GLY A 308 -7.43 -23.22 5.94
C GLY A 308 -6.45 -23.18 7.11
N MET A 309 -5.43 -22.33 7.04
CA MET A 309 -4.47 -22.16 8.12
C MET A 309 -4.05 -20.71 8.32
N SER A 310 -3.65 -20.43 9.57
CA SER A 310 -2.98 -19.21 9.99
C SER A 310 -1.79 -19.60 10.86
N HIS A 311 -1.01 -18.64 11.34
CA HIS A 311 0.14 -18.93 12.21
C HIS A 311 -0.26 -19.61 13.55
N ARG A 312 -1.53 -19.57 13.96
CA ARG A 312 -2.00 -20.08 15.26
C ARG A 312 -3.13 -21.09 15.18
N GLU A 313 -3.77 -21.23 14.02
CA GLU A 313 -5.01 -21.98 13.88
C GLU A 313 -4.98 -22.79 12.59
N ASN A 314 -5.58 -23.98 12.63
CA ASN A 314 -5.84 -24.81 11.47
C ASN A 314 -7.32 -25.14 11.44
N VAL A 315 -7.91 -25.04 10.25
CA VAL A 315 -9.31 -25.35 10.01
C VAL A 315 -9.47 -26.88 10.02
N PRO A 316 -10.44 -27.43 10.77
CA PRO A 316 -10.77 -28.85 10.71
C PRO A 316 -11.11 -29.31 9.29
N LEU A 317 -10.70 -30.53 8.92
CA LEU A 317 -10.90 -31.07 7.57
C LEU A 317 -12.37 -31.09 7.14
N ASP A 318 -13.30 -31.30 8.08
CA ASP A 318 -14.76 -31.28 7.85
C ASP A 318 -15.35 -29.88 7.64
N LYS A 319 -14.51 -28.84 7.67
CA LYS A 319 -14.87 -27.43 7.43
C LYS A 319 -14.11 -26.80 6.26
N MET A 320 -13.44 -27.61 5.44
CA MET A 320 -12.62 -27.13 4.32
C MET A 320 -13.43 -26.67 3.11
N ASP A 321 -14.73 -26.96 3.05
CA ASP A 321 -15.60 -26.61 1.92
C ASP A 321 -15.57 -25.11 1.59
N GLU A 322 -15.50 -24.23 2.58
CA GLU A 322 -15.38 -22.79 2.37
C GLU A 322 -14.11 -22.42 1.61
N TYR A 323 -12.97 -23.00 1.97
CA TYR A 323 -11.65 -22.69 1.41
C TYR A 323 -11.50 -23.27 0.00
N VAL A 324 -12.04 -24.48 -0.21
CA VAL A 324 -12.15 -25.07 -1.55
C VAL A 324 -13.01 -24.18 -2.46
N GLN A 325 -14.17 -23.72 -1.96
CA GLN A 325 -15.03 -22.83 -2.73
C GLN A 325 -14.38 -21.46 -2.99
N ASP A 326 -13.62 -20.91 -2.04
CA ASP A 326 -12.85 -19.67 -2.23
C ASP A 326 -11.82 -19.80 -3.37
N ALA A 327 -11.15 -20.95 -3.48
CA ALA A 327 -10.23 -21.24 -4.58
C ALA A 327 -10.96 -21.37 -5.93
N LEU A 328 -12.06 -22.13 -5.98
CA LEU A 328 -12.88 -22.29 -7.19
C LEU A 328 -13.46 -20.96 -7.67
N ASP A 329 -13.91 -20.11 -6.74
CA ASP A 329 -14.45 -18.79 -7.02
C ASP A 329 -13.36 -17.85 -7.57
N ALA A 330 -12.12 -17.93 -7.07
CA ALA A 330 -11.01 -17.15 -7.60
C ALA A 330 -10.65 -17.58 -9.04
N ILE A 331 -10.68 -18.89 -9.30
CA ILE A 331 -10.50 -19.44 -10.66
C ILE A 331 -11.61 -18.95 -11.59
N GLU A 332 -12.87 -18.98 -11.15
CA GLU A 332 -14.00 -18.47 -11.95
C GLU A 332 -13.89 -16.95 -12.18
N TYR A 333 -13.45 -16.17 -11.18
CA TYR A 333 -13.21 -14.74 -11.36
C TYR A 333 -12.19 -14.48 -12.47
N CYS A 334 -11.09 -15.25 -12.49
CA CYS A 334 -10.02 -15.06 -13.47
C CYS A 334 -10.38 -15.60 -14.86
N ASN A 335 -11.06 -16.75 -14.93
CA ASN A 335 -11.16 -17.56 -16.16
C ASN A 335 -12.59 -17.75 -16.67
N GLY A 336 -13.60 -17.53 -15.81
CA GLY A 336 -15.01 -17.75 -16.14
C GLY A 336 -15.56 -16.77 -17.19
N PRO A 337 -16.62 -17.17 -17.91
CA PRO A 337 -17.29 -16.29 -18.86
C PRO A 337 -17.98 -15.13 -18.13
N VAL A 338 -18.22 -14.02 -18.81
CA VAL A 338 -18.90 -12.84 -18.23
C VAL A 338 -20.36 -13.12 -17.78
N THR A 339 -20.91 -14.29 -18.13
CA THR A 339 -22.22 -14.76 -17.70
C THR A 339 -22.20 -15.55 -16.40
N SER A 340 -21.02 -15.95 -15.90
CA SER A 340 -20.88 -16.58 -14.60
C SER A 340 -20.88 -15.54 -13.48
N LYS A 341 -21.06 -15.99 -12.24
CA LYS A 341 -21.12 -15.10 -11.07
C LYS A 341 -19.86 -14.26 -10.94
N TRP A 342 -18.69 -14.91 -10.92
CA TRP A 342 -17.42 -14.21 -10.70
C TRP A 342 -16.87 -13.57 -11.98
N GLY A 343 -17.14 -14.16 -13.15
CA GLY A 343 -16.78 -13.54 -14.44
C GLY A 343 -17.56 -12.24 -14.71
N ALA A 344 -18.82 -12.15 -14.28
CA ALA A 344 -19.60 -10.92 -14.33
C ALA A 344 -19.01 -9.81 -13.45
N LEU A 345 -18.52 -10.16 -12.24
CA LEU A 345 -17.86 -9.19 -11.36
C LEU A 345 -16.52 -8.71 -11.93
N ARG A 346 -15.74 -9.59 -12.58
CA ARG A 346 -14.52 -9.20 -13.31
C ARG A 346 -14.85 -8.22 -14.44
N ALA A 347 -15.89 -8.52 -15.22
CA ALA A 347 -16.35 -7.65 -16.30
C ALA A 347 -16.85 -6.28 -15.78
N ALA A 348 -17.62 -6.27 -14.69
CA ALA A 348 -18.11 -5.05 -14.04
C ALA A 348 -16.97 -4.19 -13.47
N ALA A 349 -15.86 -4.81 -13.04
CA ALA A 349 -14.64 -4.12 -12.65
C ALA A 349 -13.86 -3.51 -13.85
N GLY A 350 -14.36 -3.68 -15.09
CA GLY A 350 -13.78 -3.09 -16.29
C GLY A 350 -12.89 -4.03 -17.10
N HIS A 351 -12.82 -5.32 -16.75
CA HIS A 351 -11.99 -6.31 -17.45
C HIS A 351 -12.82 -7.54 -17.88
N PRO A 352 -13.53 -7.49 -19.03
CA PRO A 352 -14.37 -8.59 -19.47
C PRO A 352 -13.58 -9.81 -19.96
N ALA A 353 -12.35 -9.62 -20.44
CA ALA A 353 -11.49 -10.72 -20.89
C ALA A 353 -11.01 -11.57 -19.71
N PRO A 354 -10.75 -12.88 -19.89
CA PRO A 354 -10.11 -13.68 -18.84
C PRO A 354 -8.68 -13.21 -18.56
N PHE A 355 -8.25 -13.29 -17.29
CA PHE A 355 -6.85 -13.13 -16.89
C PHE A 355 -6.00 -14.37 -17.18
N ASN A 356 -6.63 -15.51 -17.45
CA ASN A 356 -5.97 -16.78 -17.76
C ASN A 356 -5.04 -17.29 -16.64
N LEU A 357 -5.57 -17.35 -15.41
CA LEU A 357 -4.86 -17.88 -14.24
C LEU A 357 -4.56 -19.37 -14.45
N LYS A 358 -3.27 -19.71 -14.50
CA LYS A 358 -2.77 -21.10 -14.68
C LYS A 358 -2.18 -21.70 -13.42
N TYR A 359 -1.70 -20.85 -12.51
CA TYR A 359 -0.95 -21.27 -11.35
C TYR A 359 -1.61 -20.75 -10.07
N MET A 360 -1.86 -21.66 -9.15
CA MET A 360 -2.32 -21.39 -7.80
C MET A 360 -1.44 -22.15 -6.83
N GLU A 361 -1.02 -21.49 -5.76
CA GLU A 361 -0.34 -22.10 -4.63
C GLU A 361 -1.35 -22.34 -3.50
N ILE A 362 -1.37 -23.56 -2.97
CA ILE A 362 -2.22 -24.01 -1.85
C ILE A 362 -1.33 -24.15 -0.62
#